data_AF-A0A6J1W1U3-F1
#
_entry.id   AF-A0A6J1W1U3-F1
#
_cell.length_a   1.000
_cell.length_b   1.000
_cell.length_c   1.000
_cell.angle_alpha   90.00
_cell.angle_beta   90.00
_cell.angle_gamma   90.00
#
_symmetry.space_group_name_H-M   'P 1'
#
loop_
_entity.id
_entity.type
_entity.pdbx_description
1 polymer ?
#
loop_
_entity_poly.entity_id
_entity_poly.type
_entity_poly.pdbx_seq_one_letter_code
_entity_poly.pdbx_strand_id
1 'polypeptide(L)'
;MSTLQLNVSSGAAKGKCKAVFILNSNTSFVLSIHSDEDCHLLVHHSPHSFVIPSSNHNSTVILVPYSSEQLLRWAKETYGGISSFAELEDPQRILFQVGRGGSC
;
A
#
# COMPACT_ATOMS: atom_id res chain seq x y z
N MET A 1 0.49 19.30 7.34
CA MET A 1 0.50 18.06 6.55
C MET A 1 1.53 17.13 7.15
N SER A 2 1.13 15.95 7.57
CA SER A 2 2.04 14.92 8.09
C SER A 2 2.64 14.11 6.93
N THR A 3 3.79 13.49 7.18
CA THR A 3 4.44 12.60 6.23
C THR A 3 4.38 11.18 6.76
N LEU A 4 3.74 10.28 6.01
CA LEU A 4 3.72 8.86 6.27
C LEU A 4 4.86 8.18 5.52
N GLN A 5 5.69 7.43 6.23
CA GLN A 5 6.70 6.57 5.64
C GLN A 5 6.18 5.14 5.47
N LEU A 6 6.11 4.65 4.24
CA LEU A 6 5.81 3.25 3.93
C LEU A 6 7.09 2.54 3.49
N ASN A 7 7.57 1.64 4.34
CA ASN A 7 8.73 0.82 4.04
C ASN A 7 8.28 -0.61 3.71
N VAL A 8 8.56 -1.05 2.50
CA VAL A 8 8.18 -2.37 1.98
C VAL A 8 9.43 -3.21 1.76
N SER A 9 9.47 -4.37 2.40
CA SER A 9 10.53 -5.36 2.20
C SER A 9 9.99 -6.61 1.51
N SER A 10 10.80 -7.21 0.64
CA SER A 10 10.40 -8.35 -0.19
C SER A 10 10.30 -9.66 0.59
N GLY A 11 10.95 -9.78 1.75
CA GLY A 11 10.81 -10.93 2.65
C GLY A 11 11.02 -12.27 1.92
N ALA A 12 10.03 -13.17 2.04
CA ALA A 12 10.05 -14.47 1.36
C ALA A 12 9.78 -14.37 -0.17
N ALA A 13 9.31 -13.21 -0.66
CA ALA A 13 9.05 -12.94 -2.06
C ALA A 13 10.25 -12.34 -2.81
N LYS A 14 11.45 -12.35 -2.21
CA LYS A 14 12.69 -11.83 -2.82
C LYS A 14 12.91 -12.37 -4.24
N GLY A 15 13.24 -11.49 -5.18
CA GLY A 15 13.44 -11.77 -6.60
C GLY A 15 12.16 -11.93 -7.44
N LYS A 16 10.97 -11.93 -6.80
CA LYS A 16 9.67 -12.04 -7.49
C LYS A 16 8.59 -11.14 -6.86
N CYS A 17 9.01 -10.13 -6.10
CA CYS A 17 8.10 -9.33 -5.28
C CYS A 17 7.23 -8.45 -6.18
N LYS A 18 5.92 -8.72 -6.17
CA LYS A 18 4.89 -7.92 -6.83
C LYS A 18 3.77 -7.71 -5.83
N ALA A 19 3.48 -6.46 -5.50
CA ALA A 19 2.45 -6.13 -4.53
C ALA A 19 1.64 -4.91 -4.97
N VAL A 20 0.36 -4.95 -4.64
CA VAL A 20 -0.56 -3.83 -4.81
C VAL A 20 -0.88 -3.29 -3.42
N PHE A 21 -0.58 -2.02 -3.18
CA PHE A 21 -0.95 -1.30 -1.97
C PHE A 21 -2.10 -0.35 -2.26
N ILE A 22 -3.13 -0.38 -1.43
CA ILE A 22 -4.28 0.53 -1.53
C ILE A 22 -4.31 1.35 -0.23
N LEU A 23 -4.07 2.66 -0.34
CA LEU A 23 -4.07 3.58 0.79
C LEU A 23 -5.29 4.51 0.71
N ASN A 24 -6.11 4.47 1.76
CA ASN A 24 -7.24 5.37 1.92
C ASN A 24 -7.08 6.21 3.18
N SER A 25 -7.43 7.49 3.11
CA SER A 25 -7.39 8.40 4.25
C SER A 25 -8.51 9.43 4.17
N ASN A 26 -9.01 9.81 5.33
CA ASN A 26 -9.95 10.91 5.53
C ASN A 26 -9.24 12.27 5.69
N THR A 27 -7.91 12.29 5.78
CA THR A 27 -7.09 13.50 5.96
C THR A 27 -5.96 13.57 4.95
N SER A 28 -5.48 14.78 4.68
CA SER A 28 -4.40 14.99 3.70
C SER A 28 -3.01 14.74 4.27
N PHE A 29 -2.23 13.91 3.59
CA PHE A 29 -0.88 13.54 4.00
C PHE A 29 0.07 13.36 2.80
N VAL A 30 1.37 13.38 3.09
CA VAL A 30 2.42 13.07 2.11
C VAL A 30 2.88 11.63 2.32
N LEU A 31 2.88 10.82 1.26
CA LEU A 31 3.35 9.44 1.28
C LEU A 31 4.77 9.36 0.71
N SER A 32 5.70 8.88 1.54
CA SER A 32 7.06 8.53 1.13
C SER A 32 7.21 7.02 1.13
N ILE A 33 7.58 6.44 -0.01
CA ILE A 33 7.64 4.99 -0.19
C ILE A 33 9.10 4.57 -0.37
N HIS A 34 9.51 3.62 0.45
CA HIS A 34 10.81 2.98 0.36
C HIS A 34 10.59 1.49 0.14
N SER A 35 11.16 0.93 -0.93
CA SER A 35 11.07 -0.48 -1.25
C SER A 35 12.41 -1.06 -1.64
N ASP A 36 12.58 -2.36 -1.39
CA ASP A 36 13.70 -3.12 -1.94
C ASP A 36 13.71 -3.04 -3.49
N GLU A 37 14.90 -3.04 -4.10
CA GLU A 37 15.08 -2.86 -5.55
C GLU A 37 14.38 -3.93 -6.39
N ASP A 38 14.17 -5.12 -5.83
CA ASP A 38 13.58 -6.28 -6.48
C ASP A 38 12.06 -6.40 -6.26
N CYS A 39 11.43 -5.36 -5.68
CA CYS A 39 9.99 -5.33 -5.47
C CYS A 39 9.27 -4.31 -6.36
N HIS A 40 8.42 -4.82 -7.24
CA HIS A 40 7.56 -4.00 -8.10
C HIS A 40 6.27 -3.66 -7.36
N LEU A 41 6.12 -2.38 -7.01
CA LEU A 41 4.97 -1.88 -6.29
C LEU A 41 4.01 -1.11 -7.20
N LEU A 42 2.74 -1.50 -7.15
CA LEU A 42 1.62 -0.69 -7.63
C LEU A 42 0.93 -0.07 -6.44
N VAL A 43 0.82 1.26 -6.43
CA VAL A 43 0.31 2.01 -5.28
C VAL A 43 -0.92 2.79 -5.71
N HIS A 44 -2.06 2.38 -5.20
CA HIS A 44 -3.33 3.06 -5.34
C HIS A 44 -3.59 3.91 -4.11
N HIS A 45 -3.94 5.17 -4.30
CA HIS A 45 -4.12 6.06 -3.17
C HIS A 45 -5.24 7.07 -3.39
N SER A 46 -5.89 7.47 -2.29
CA SER A 46 -6.98 8.45 -2.32
C SER A 46 -6.50 9.85 -2.78
N PRO A 47 -7.40 10.74 -3.24
CA PRO A 47 -7.05 12.10 -3.64
C PRO A 47 -6.44 12.96 -2.52
N HIS A 48 -6.62 12.58 -1.25
CA HIS A 48 -6.07 13.29 -0.11
C HIS A 48 -4.57 13.02 0.11
N SER A 49 -3.99 12.02 -0.56
CA SER A 49 -2.59 11.68 -0.38
C SER A 49 -1.73 12.14 -1.57
N PHE A 50 -0.58 12.73 -1.25
CA PHE A 50 0.42 13.14 -2.22
C PHE A 50 1.62 12.18 -2.16
N VAL A 51 1.93 11.48 -3.25
CA VAL A 51 3.03 10.53 -3.30
C VAL A 51 4.30 11.22 -3.78
N ILE A 52 5.40 11.05 -3.04
CA ILE A 52 6.73 11.47 -3.50
C ILE A 52 7.17 10.55 -4.64
N PRO A 53 7.48 11.08 -5.84
CA PRO A 53 7.92 10.25 -6.97
C PRO A 53 9.19 9.47 -6.64
N SER A 54 9.25 8.20 -7.06
CA SER A 54 10.44 7.36 -7.01
C SER A 54 10.45 6.39 -8.20
N SER A 55 11.61 5.86 -8.57
CA SER A 55 11.77 4.94 -9.70
C SER A 55 11.18 3.55 -9.45
N ASN A 56 10.96 3.17 -8.19
CA ASN A 56 10.68 1.79 -7.80
C ASN A 56 9.19 1.49 -7.60
N HIS A 57 8.31 2.49 -7.82
CA HIS A 57 6.86 2.31 -7.69
C HIS A 57 6.09 3.11 -8.73
N ASN A 58 4.97 2.55 -9.17
CA ASN A 58 3.98 3.29 -9.95
C ASN A 58 2.82 3.66 -9.03
N SER A 59 2.57 4.96 -8.87
CA SER A 59 1.47 5.47 -8.07
C SER A 59 0.33 5.99 -8.96
N THR A 60 -0.90 5.59 -8.64
CA THR A 60 -2.11 6.05 -9.31
C THR A 60 -3.11 6.56 -8.28
N VAL A 61 -3.58 7.78 -8.48
CA VAL A 61 -4.70 8.33 -7.71
C VAL A 61 -5.97 7.59 -8.13
N ILE A 62 -6.71 7.04 -7.17
CA ILE A 62 -8.00 6.41 -7.42
C ILE A 62 -9.07 6.93 -6.45
N LEU A 63 -10.30 7.00 -6.95
CA LEU A 63 -11.48 7.22 -6.12
C LEU A 63 -11.87 5.88 -5.50
N VAL A 64 -11.48 5.68 -4.25
CA VAL A 64 -11.85 4.51 -3.46
C VAL A 64 -13.05 4.78 -2.56
N PRO A 65 -13.86 3.76 -2.26
CA PRO A 65 -14.90 3.87 -1.26
C PRO A 65 -14.33 4.28 0.10
N TYR A 66 -15.05 5.14 0.84
CA TYR A 66 -14.63 5.60 2.16
C TYR A 66 -14.79 4.53 3.24
N SER A 67 -15.74 3.61 3.09
CA SER A 67 -15.93 2.54 4.07
C SER A 67 -14.99 1.37 3.81
N SER A 68 -14.41 0.85 4.88
CA SER A 68 -13.50 -0.29 4.86
C SER A 68 -14.13 -1.52 4.23
N GLU A 69 -15.40 -1.80 4.52
CA GLU A 69 -16.13 -2.93 3.96
C GLU A 69 -16.25 -2.85 2.43
N GLN A 70 -16.60 -1.67 1.90
CA GLN A 70 -16.68 -1.45 0.47
C GLN A 70 -15.31 -1.46 -0.19
N LEU A 71 -14.29 -0.91 0.47
CA LEU A 71 -12.89 -0.95 0.01
C LEU A 71 -12.39 -2.39 -0.12
N LEU A 72 -12.64 -3.20 0.90
CA LEU A 72 -12.29 -4.63 0.92
C LEU A 72 -13.04 -5.40 -0.16
N ARG A 73 -14.34 -5.12 -0.37
CA ARG A 73 -15.12 -5.74 -1.44
C ARG A 73 -14.55 -5.39 -2.81
N TRP A 74 -14.32 -4.10 -3.07
CA TRP A 74 -13.75 -3.62 -4.33
C TRP A 74 -12.37 -4.23 -4.61
N ALA A 75 -11.49 -4.31 -3.60
CA ALA A 75 -10.15 -4.87 -3.75
C ALA A 75 -10.20 -6.37 -4.07
N LYS A 76 -11.11 -7.13 -3.43
CA LYS A 76 -11.33 -8.55 -3.75
C LYS A 76 -11.85 -8.75 -5.17
N GLU A 77 -12.80 -7.93 -5.61
CA GLU A 77 -13.37 -8.01 -6.96
C GLU A 77 -12.33 -7.64 -8.03
N THR A 78 -11.45 -6.67 -7.74
CA THR A 78 -10.46 -6.15 -8.69
C THR A 78 -9.21 -7.05 -8.80
N TYR A 79 -8.71 -7.57 -7.68
CA TYR A 79 -7.44 -8.32 -7.63
C TYR A 79 -7.59 -9.80 -7.28
N GLY A 80 -8.82 -10.27 -7.06
CA GLY A 80 -9.10 -11.67 -6.73
C GLY A 80 -8.81 -12.08 -5.28
N GLY A 81 -8.25 -11.19 -4.46
CA GLY A 81 -7.95 -11.48 -3.06
C GLY A 81 -7.25 -10.34 -2.32
N ILE A 82 -7.15 -10.47 -0.99
CA ILE A 82 -6.49 -9.51 -0.12
C ILE A 82 -5.52 -10.27 0.77
N SER A 83 -4.25 -9.89 0.73
CA SER A 83 -3.21 -10.51 1.56
C SER A 83 -3.17 -9.96 2.99
N SER A 84 -3.51 -8.68 3.17
CA SER A 84 -3.51 -8.01 4.47
C SER A 84 -4.42 -6.79 4.45
N PHE A 85 -4.99 -6.45 5.60
CA PHE A 85 -5.76 -5.22 5.82
C PHE A 85 -5.46 -4.67 7.22
N ALA A 86 -5.32 -3.36 7.33
CA ALA A 86 -5.14 -2.66 8.59
C ALA A 86 -5.73 -1.26 8.52
N GLU A 87 -6.40 -0.85 9.60
CA GLU A 87 -6.81 0.53 9.86
C GLU A 87 -5.94 1.08 10.96
N LEU A 88 -5.38 2.28 10.74
CA LEU A 88 -4.40 2.89 11.63
C LEU A 88 -4.81 4.33 11.91
N GLU A 89 -4.61 4.76 13.15
CA GLU A 89 -4.85 6.13 13.58
C GLU A 89 -3.52 6.92 13.58
N ASP A 90 -3.41 7.89 12.67
CA ASP A 90 -2.23 8.77 12.45
C ASP A 90 -0.85 8.08 12.47
N PRO A 91 -0.62 7.06 11.64
CA PRO A 91 0.69 6.40 11.57
C PRO A 91 1.75 7.33 10.97
N GLN A 92 2.90 7.41 11.63
CA GLN A 92 4.08 8.11 11.09
C GLN A 92 4.93 7.18 10.20
N ARG A 93 4.91 5.88 10.49
CA ARG A 93 5.69 4.86 9.77
C ARG A 93 4.95 3.54 9.73
N ILE A 94 4.91 2.91 8.56
CA ILE A 94 4.40 1.57 8.32
C ILE A 94 5.56 0.72 7.79
N LEU A 95 5.81 -0.40 8.47
CA LEU A 95 6.75 -1.44 8.03
C LEU A 95 5.95 -2.62 7.52
N PHE A 96 6.10 -2.93 6.24
CA PHE A 96 5.39 -4.04 5.60
C PHE A 96 6.37 -5.03 5.00
N GLN A 97 6.12 -6.32 5.24
CA GLN A 97 6.93 -7.42 4.70
C GLN A 97 6.04 -8.30 3.83
N VAL A 98 6.37 -8.36 2.54
CA VAL A 98 5.62 -9.16 1.56
C VAL A 98 5.97 -10.65 1.74
N GLY A 99 4.97 -11.52 1.55
CA GLY A 99 5.18 -12.98 1.58
C GLY A 99 5.35 -13.58 2.99
N ARG A 100 5.03 -12.86 4.06
CA ARG A 100 5.13 -13.38 5.43
C ARG A 100 4.08 -14.46 5.78
N GLY A 101 3.07 -14.65 4.93
CA GLY A 101 1.93 -15.56 5.15
C GLY A 101 2.06 -16.95 4.51
N GLY A 102 3.25 -17.54 4.48
CA GLY A 102 3.49 -18.92 4.05
C GLY A 102 3.74 -19.83 5.24
N SER A 103 2.72 -20.08 6.07
CA SER A 103 2.77 -21.14 7.07
C SER A 103 1.38 -21.76 7.25
N CYS A 104 1.15 -22.86 6.52
CA CYS A 104 0.39 -24.06 6.89
C CYS A 104 0.55 -25.06 5.74
#